data_AF-A0A7S2I0C6-F1
#
_entry.id   AF-A0A7S2I0C6-F1
#
_cell.length_a   1.000
_cell.length_b   1.000
_cell.length_c   1.000
_cell.angle_alpha   90.00
_cell.angle_beta   90.00
_cell.angle_gamma   90.00
#
_symmetry.space_group_name_H-M   'P 1'
#
loop_
_entity.id
_entity.type
_entity.pdbx_description
1 polymer ?
#
loop_
_entity_poly.entity_id
_entity_poly.type
_entity_poly.pdbx_seq_one_letter_code
_entity_poly.pdbx_strand_id
1 'polypeptide(L)'
;SVEALLDEEEIIQEFKAGNDRLVARLSEPDALKVLLEFVTCEPPEQATKNRCFRYPFVAVELMTCGPDEFFQALVAPDHPEVLDSLWGFLEATPAHEVNPVLAGYFSRTAASVISKHPTEVVEYLRKRGTDTLLERFLERLHLRSLAELFARLLCADEPAHVVFPVEGLVERLWRRLEDSGPDGDTQEHVTLVILELLAQKDSISSGDEILRQLTSPSSVGFLIDHMFSGGPGGISAATQILSTVVIHTYVALKGISVCASTPTLSPLSPPPLASSLAEEDIVNVGADDPVVGEAAPARMMQSPPRSPSAPPKAECPAMWLEARSGQLMRELCVQLPRICGL
;
A
#
# COMPACT_ATOMS: atom_id res chain seq x y z
N SER A 1 -22.63 15.15 -20.43
CA SER A 1 -22.48 14.87 -18.99
C SER A 1 -21.12 14.24 -18.76
N VAL A 2 -20.77 13.83 -17.54
CA VAL A 2 -19.51 13.10 -17.30
C VAL A 2 -19.52 11.76 -18.02
N GLU A 3 -20.64 11.04 -17.97
CA GLU A 3 -20.81 9.72 -18.62
C GLU A 3 -20.55 9.79 -20.12
N ALA A 4 -21.07 10.83 -20.80
CA ALA A 4 -20.83 11.02 -22.22
C ALA A 4 -19.33 11.21 -22.54
N LEU A 5 -18.57 11.85 -21.65
CA LEU A 5 -17.11 11.93 -21.81
C LEU A 5 -16.47 10.56 -21.59
N LEU A 6 -16.91 9.81 -20.56
CA LEU A 6 -16.39 8.47 -20.28
C LEU A 6 -16.71 7.45 -21.40
N ASP A 7 -17.69 7.72 -22.24
CA ASP A 7 -18.01 6.90 -23.43
C ASP A 7 -17.00 7.11 -24.57
N GLU A 8 -16.24 8.21 -24.60
CA GLU A 8 -15.21 8.48 -25.61
C GLU A 8 -14.02 7.50 -25.48
N GLU A 9 -13.56 6.92 -26.59
CA GLU A 9 -12.51 5.90 -26.59
C GLU A 9 -11.13 6.45 -26.18
N GLU A 10 -10.82 7.69 -26.59
CA GLU A 10 -9.51 8.31 -26.36
C GLU A 10 -9.48 9.19 -25.09
N ILE A 11 -10.55 9.22 -24.28
CA ILE A 11 -10.65 10.12 -23.10
C ILE A 11 -9.42 10.05 -22.19
N ILE A 12 -8.93 8.85 -21.87
CA ILE A 12 -7.77 8.68 -20.98
C ILE A 12 -6.52 9.27 -21.64
N GLN A 13 -6.35 9.09 -22.95
CA GLN A 13 -5.17 9.59 -23.67
C GLN A 13 -5.22 11.11 -23.80
N GLU A 14 -6.36 11.69 -24.18
CA GLU A 14 -6.54 13.13 -24.26
C GLU A 14 -6.36 13.81 -22.90
N PHE A 15 -6.87 13.20 -21.83
CA PHE A 15 -6.72 13.71 -20.48
C PHE A 15 -5.25 13.68 -20.02
N LYS A 16 -4.55 12.57 -20.27
CA LYS A 16 -3.09 12.45 -20.04
C LYS A 16 -2.29 13.46 -20.86
N ALA A 17 -2.75 13.78 -22.08
CA ALA A 17 -2.14 14.76 -22.95
C ALA A 17 -2.41 16.22 -22.51
N GLY A 18 -3.22 16.43 -21.47
CA GLY A 18 -3.52 17.76 -20.93
C GLY A 18 -4.49 18.55 -21.81
N ASN A 19 -5.51 17.91 -22.38
CA ASN A 19 -6.57 18.63 -23.10
C ASN A 19 -7.29 19.61 -22.14
N ASP A 20 -7.00 20.91 -22.29
CA ASP A 20 -7.49 21.99 -21.41
C ASP A 20 -8.99 21.93 -21.13
N ARG A 21 -9.82 21.65 -22.15
CA ARG A 21 -11.28 21.61 -21.99
C ARG A 21 -11.73 20.40 -21.18
N LEU A 22 -11.10 19.27 -21.41
CA LEU A 22 -11.40 18.02 -20.71
C LEU A 22 -10.94 18.11 -19.26
N VAL A 23 -9.72 18.61 -19.02
CA VAL A 23 -9.18 18.85 -17.68
C VAL A 23 -10.07 19.83 -16.93
N ALA A 24 -10.37 21.00 -17.51
CA ALA A 24 -11.23 21.98 -16.87
C ALA A 24 -12.60 21.41 -16.49
N ARG A 25 -13.26 20.65 -17.38
CA ARG A 25 -14.57 20.05 -17.09
C ARG A 25 -14.50 18.96 -16.02
N LEU A 26 -13.51 18.06 -16.08
CA LEU A 26 -13.39 16.96 -15.12
C LEU A 26 -12.90 17.43 -13.74
N SER A 27 -12.25 18.60 -13.66
CA SER A 27 -11.86 19.26 -12.41
C SER A 27 -13.01 19.99 -11.71
N GLU A 28 -14.20 20.10 -12.31
CA GLU A 28 -15.35 20.71 -11.64
C GLU A 28 -15.86 19.81 -10.49
N PRO A 29 -16.28 20.36 -9.34
CA PRO A 29 -16.66 19.58 -8.17
C PRO A 29 -17.79 18.56 -8.41
N ASP A 30 -18.74 18.87 -9.29
CA ASP A 30 -19.78 17.92 -9.69
C ASP A 30 -19.21 16.74 -10.47
N ALA A 31 -18.24 16.98 -11.37
CA ALA A 31 -17.59 15.93 -12.14
C ALA A 31 -16.76 15.02 -11.23
N LEU A 32 -15.97 15.62 -10.34
CA LEU A 32 -15.15 14.89 -9.37
C LEU A 32 -16.00 13.95 -8.51
N LYS A 33 -17.15 14.43 -8.02
CA LYS A 33 -18.09 13.60 -7.25
C LYS A 33 -18.63 12.43 -8.04
N VAL A 34 -19.02 12.65 -9.30
CA VAL A 34 -19.52 11.57 -10.18
C VAL A 34 -18.41 10.54 -10.45
N LEU A 35 -17.19 10.97 -10.73
CA LEU A 35 -16.05 10.07 -10.92
C LEU A 35 -15.75 9.26 -9.66
N LEU A 36 -15.78 9.90 -8.48
CA LEU A 36 -15.58 9.23 -7.20
C LEU A 36 -16.72 8.24 -6.91
N GLU A 37 -17.97 8.56 -7.25
CA GLU A 37 -19.09 7.62 -7.11
C GLU A 37 -18.88 6.33 -7.93
N PHE A 38 -18.29 6.43 -9.13
CA PHE A 38 -17.93 5.25 -9.91
C PHE A 38 -16.80 4.42 -9.27
N VAL A 39 -15.95 5.04 -8.46
CA VAL A 39 -14.83 4.41 -7.76
C VAL A 39 -15.26 3.80 -6.41
N THR A 40 -16.17 4.44 -5.69
CA THR A 40 -16.47 4.11 -4.29
C THR A 40 -17.85 3.50 -4.05
N CYS A 41 -18.77 3.57 -5.01
CA CYS A 41 -20.15 3.12 -4.81
C CYS A 41 -20.51 1.98 -5.77
N GLU A 42 -21.16 0.95 -5.21
CA GLU A 42 -21.76 -0.13 -5.98
C GLU A 42 -22.78 0.43 -6.98
N PRO A 43 -22.82 -0.12 -8.20
CA PRO A 43 -23.83 0.26 -9.15
C PRO A 43 -25.22 -0.20 -8.65
N PRO A 44 -26.29 0.58 -8.91
CA PRO A 44 -27.67 0.13 -8.63
C PRO A 44 -27.99 -1.21 -9.31
N GLU A 45 -28.91 -2.01 -8.76
CA GLU A 45 -29.25 -3.35 -9.28
C GLU A 45 -29.63 -3.38 -10.78
N GLN A 46 -30.16 -2.27 -11.30
CA GLN A 46 -30.60 -2.12 -12.69
C GLN A 46 -29.67 -1.22 -13.51
N ALA A 47 -28.42 -1.09 -13.09
CA ALA A 47 -27.42 -0.27 -13.76
C ALA A 47 -27.03 -0.84 -15.14
N THR A 48 -26.61 0.05 -16.02
CA THR A 48 -26.11 -0.32 -17.35
C THR A 48 -24.77 -1.04 -17.25
N LYS A 49 -24.40 -1.82 -18.28
CA LYS A 49 -23.07 -2.45 -18.37
C LYS A 49 -21.95 -1.41 -18.24
N ASN A 50 -22.14 -0.22 -18.79
CA ASN A 50 -21.15 0.86 -18.68
C ASN A 50 -20.97 1.30 -17.23
N ARG A 51 -22.05 1.50 -16.46
CA ARG A 51 -21.98 1.84 -15.03
C ARG A 51 -21.35 0.74 -14.18
N CYS A 52 -21.52 -0.53 -14.54
CA CYS A 52 -20.95 -1.66 -13.81
C CYS A 52 -19.46 -1.91 -14.13
N PHE A 53 -18.99 -1.60 -15.34
CA PHE A 53 -17.65 -2.01 -15.78
C PHE A 53 -16.82 -0.87 -16.37
N ARG A 54 -17.33 -0.18 -17.42
CA ARG A 54 -16.56 0.83 -18.15
C ARG A 54 -16.28 2.07 -17.30
N TYR A 55 -17.32 2.66 -16.69
CA TYR A 55 -17.18 3.93 -15.97
C TYR A 55 -16.29 3.83 -14.73
N PRO A 56 -16.41 2.79 -13.87
CA PRO A 56 -15.45 2.59 -12.77
C PRO A 56 -14.00 2.47 -13.25
N PHE A 57 -13.78 1.73 -14.34
CA PHE A 57 -12.45 1.56 -14.94
C PHE A 57 -11.88 2.88 -15.46
N VAL A 58 -12.63 3.62 -16.27
CA VAL A 58 -12.14 4.91 -16.81
C VAL A 58 -11.95 5.92 -15.67
N ALA A 59 -12.86 5.96 -14.69
CA ALA A 59 -12.75 6.86 -13.54
C ALA A 59 -11.48 6.62 -12.73
N VAL A 60 -11.13 5.36 -12.39
CA VAL A 60 -9.89 5.08 -11.66
C VAL A 60 -8.64 5.40 -12.48
N GLU A 61 -8.68 5.21 -13.80
CA GLU A 61 -7.56 5.60 -14.67
C GLU A 61 -7.35 7.13 -14.65
N LEU A 62 -8.42 7.92 -14.84
CA LEU A 62 -8.36 9.39 -14.75
C LEU A 62 -7.84 9.84 -13.38
N MET A 63 -8.32 9.21 -12.30
CA MET A 63 -7.91 9.47 -10.92
C MET A 63 -6.47 9.08 -10.58
N THR A 64 -5.77 8.36 -11.49
CA THR A 64 -4.40 7.92 -11.26
C THR A 64 -3.40 8.50 -12.26
N CYS A 65 -3.87 9.04 -13.38
CA CYS A 65 -3.02 9.57 -14.44
C CYS A 65 -3.24 11.04 -14.78
N GLY A 66 -4.11 11.74 -14.04
CA GLY A 66 -4.43 13.12 -14.33
C GLY A 66 -3.25 14.09 -14.26
N PRO A 67 -3.34 15.25 -14.93
CA PRO A 67 -2.42 16.35 -14.71
C PRO A 67 -2.57 16.90 -13.29
N ASP A 68 -1.56 17.60 -12.79
CA ASP A 68 -1.53 18.14 -11.42
C ASP A 68 -2.74 19.05 -11.12
N GLU A 69 -3.18 19.85 -12.09
CA GLU A 69 -4.35 20.75 -11.98
C GLU A 69 -5.63 20.01 -11.59
N PHE A 70 -5.80 18.76 -12.04
CA PHE A 70 -6.93 17.92 -11.65
C PHE A 70 -6.81 17.47 -10.19
N PHE A 71 -5.61 17.11 -9.75
CA PHE A 71 -5.37 16.73 -8.37
C PHE A 71 -5.47 17.92 -7.40
N GLN A 72 -5.08 19.12 -7.83
CA GLN A 72 -5.31 20.36 -7.09
C GLN A 72 -6.82 20.60 -6.87
N ALA A 73 -7.65 20.32 -7.87
CA ALA A 73 -9.10 20.45 -7.74
C ALA A 73 -9.69 19.41 -6.77
N LEU A 74 -9.16 18.17 -6.74
CA LEU A 74 -9.57 17.13 -5.78
C LEU A 74 -9.31 17.54 -4.32
N VAL A 75 -8.22 18.26 -4.06
CA VAL A 75 -7.83 18.68 -2.69
C VAL A 75 -8.17 20.14 -2.39
N ALA A 76 -8.98 20.79 -3.25
CA ALA A 76 -9.29 22.20 -3.10
C ALA A 76 -10.01 22.48 -1.76
N PRO A 77 -9.54 23.44 -0.96
CA PRO A 77 -10.09 23.71 0.37
C PRO A 77 -11.53 24.25 0.34
N ASP A 78 -11.95 24.83 -0.79
CA ASP A 78 -13.31 25.34 -0.99
C ASP A 78 -14.34 24.23 -1.28
N HIS A 79 -13.87 23.01 -1.58
CA HIS A 79 -14.69 21.85 -1.91
C HIS A 79 -14.31 20.60 -1.08
N PRO A 80 -14.28 20.68 0.26
CA PRO A 80 -13.87 19.57 1.12
C PRO A 80 -14.75 18.32 0.94
N GLU A 81 -15.99 18.52 0.47
CA GLU A 81 -16.93 17.43 0.25
C GLU A 81 -16.51 16.48 -0.89
N VAL A 82 -15.55 16.88 -1.74
CA VAL A 82 -14.95 15.99 -2.74
C VAL A 82 -14.10 14.92 -2.06
N LEU A 83 -13.25 15.30 -1.10
CA LEU A 83 -12.52 14.34 -0.28
C LEU A 83 -13.46 13.56 0.64
N ASP A 84 -14.57 14.15 1.08
CA ASP A 84 -15.59 13.42 1.84
C ASP A 84 -16.17 12.24 1.03
N SER A 85 -16.45 12.44 -0.26
CA SER A 85 -16.91 11.38 -1.16
C SER A 85 -15.91 10.24 -1.31
N LEU A 86 -14.62 10.56 -1.42
CA LEU A 86 -13.56 9.54 -1.53
C LEU A 86 -13.41 8.76 -0.23
N TRP A 87 -13.14 9.46 0.88
CA TRP A 87 -12.80 8.85 2.15
C TRP A 87 -14.00 8.29 2.90
N GLY A 88 -15.22 8.71 2.53
CA GLY A 88 -16.49 8.14 3.00
C GLY A 88 -16.63 6.65 2.69
N PHE A 89 -15.89 6.13 1.70
CA PHE A 89 -15.84 4.70 1.39
C PHE A 89 -15.56 3.82 2.63
N LEU A 90 -14.67 4.26 3.52
CA LEU A 90 -14.29 3.49 4.71
C LEU A 90 -15.38 3.46 5.79
N GLU A 91 -16.40 4.31 5.69
CA GLU A 91 -17.50 4.44 6.65
C GLU A 91 -18.84 3.96 6.09
N ALA A 92 -19.04 4.05 4.76
CA ALA A 92 -20.31 3.77 4.11
C ALA A 92 -20.72 2.29 4.17
N THR A 93 -19.75 1.39 4.12
CA THR A 93 -20.00 -0.06 4.05
C THR A 93 -19.41 -0.76 5.27
N PRO A 94 -20.18 -1.63 5.96
CA PRO A 94 -19.64 -2.50 7.01
C PRO A 94 -18.41 -3.26 6.50
N ALA A 95 -17.40 -3.44 7.36
CA ALA A 95 -16.11 -3.99 6.94
C ALA A 95 -16.21 -5.32 6.18
N HIS A 96 -17.14 -6.20 6.57
CA HIS A 96 -17.33 -7.54 5.98
C HIS A 96 -18.14 -7.55 4.67
N GLU A 97 -18.70 -6.40 4.26
CA GLU A 97 -19.51 -6.25 3.04
C GLU A 97 -18.77 -5.45 1.96
N VAL A 98 -17.52 -5.04 2.22
CA VAL A 98 -16.75 -4.22 1.29
C VAL A 98 -16.41 -5.03 0.03
N ASN A 99 -16.81 -4.51 -1.13
CA ASN A 99 -16.47 -5.09 -2.42
C ASN A 99 -14.95 -4.99 -2.68
N PRO A 100 -14.23 -6.11 -2.89
CA PRO A 100 -12.79 -6.10 -3.13
C PRO A 100 -12.35 -5.30 -4.37
N VAL A 101 -13.19 -5.24 -5.41
CA VAL A 101 -12.91 -4.47 -6.63
C VAL A 101 -12.96 -2.98 -6.33
N LEU A 102 -14.02 -2.51 -5.68
CA LEU A 102 -14.13 -1.10 -5.27
C LEU A 102 -13.05 -0.72 -4.26
N ALA A 103 -12.70 -1.62 -3.32
CA ALA A 103 -11.58 -1.41 -2.42
C ALA A 103 -10.25 -1.23 -3.17
N GLY A 104 -10.04 -1.99 -4.25
CA GLY A 104 -8.92 -1.82 -5.17
C GLY A 104 -8.92 -0.45 -5.86
N TYR A 105 -10.07 -0.02 -6.41
CA TYR A 105 -10.20 1.29 -7.06
C TYR A 105 -10.00 2.45 -6.08
N PHE A 106 -10.69 2.41 -4.94
CA PHE A 106 -10.50 3.35 -3.84
C PHE A 106 -9.02 3.45 -3.45
N SER A 107 -8.35 2.31 -3.25
CA SER A 107 -6.95 2.29 -2.81
C SER A 107 -6.00 2.90 -3.83
N ARG A 108 -6.24 2.64 -5.13
CA ARG A 108 -5.48 3.25 -6.22
C ARG A 108 -5.68 4.76 -6.29
N THR A 109 -6.93 5.22 -6.24
CA THR A 109 -7.27 6.64 -6.24
C THR A 109 -6.66 7.34 -5.03
N ALA A 110 -6.92 6.86 -3.81
CA ALA A 110 -6.38 7.45 -2.58
C ALA A 110 -4.85 7.53 -2.61
N ALA A 111 -4.18 6.45 -3.02
CA ALA A 111 -2.73 6.42 -3.18
C ALA A 111 -2.20 7.49 -4.13
N SER A 112 -2.89 7.70 -5.27
CA SER A 112 -2.50 8.72 -6.24
C SER A 112 -2.64 10.13 -5.67
N VAL A 113 -3.78 10.44 -5.04
CA VAL A 113 -4.02 11.75 -4.44
C VAL A 113 -3.02 12.03 -3.32
N ILE A 114 -2.75 11.06 -2.43
CA ILE A 114 -1.72 11.18 -1.37
C ILE A 114 -0.35 11.44 -1.99
N SER A 115 0.02 10.71 -3.05
CA SER A 115 1.34 10.87 -3.67
C SER A 115 1.52 12.23 -4.35
N LYS A 116 0.44 12.86 -4.83
CA LYS A 116 0.48 14.14 -5.54
C LYS A 116 0.39 15.33 -4.57
N HIS A 117 -0.51 15.26 -3.60
CA HIS A 117 -0.78 16.31 -2.61
C HIS A 117 -0.77 15.76 -1.19
N PRO A 118 0.39 15.28 -0.69
CA PRO A 118 0.46 14.63 0.61
C PRO A 118 0.07 15.58 1.75
N THR A 119 0.46 16.86 1.67
CA THR A 119 0.21 17.84 2.74
C THR A 119 -1.28 18.09 2.92
N GLU A 120 -1.99 18.40 1.84
CA GLU A 120 -3.42 18.71 1.82
C GLU A 120 -4.25 17.50 2.27
N VAL A 121 -3.92 16.30 1.76
CA VAL A 121 -4.61 15.07 2.15
C VAL A 121 -4.37 14.75 3.62
N VAL A 122 -3.13 14.84 4.11
CA VAL A 122 -2.82 14.57 5.52
C VAL A 122 -3.54 15.55 6.43
N GLU A 123 -3.58 16.84 6.09
CA GLU A 123 -4.35 17.84 6.84
C GLU A 123 -5.84 17.52 6.86
N TYR A 124 -6.41 17.12 5.73
CA TYR A 124 -7.80 16.68 5.64
C TYR A 124 -8.06 15.44 6.54
N LEU A 125 -7.23 14.40 6.45
CA LEU A 125 -7.37 13.17 7.24
C LEU A 125 -7.27 13.43 8.74
N ARG A 126 -6.36 14.34 9.16
CA ARG A 126 -6.24 14.77 10.55
C ARG A 126 -7.51 15.46 11.06
N LYS A 127 -8.11 16.33 10.23
CA LYS A 127 -9.38 17.01 10.55
C LYS A 127 -10.56 16.05 10.61
N ARG A 128 -10.57 15.02 9.75
CA ARG A 128 -11.65 14.01 9.69
C ARG A 128 -11.70 13.12 10.94
N GLY A 129 -10.55 12.82 11.55
CA GLY A 129 -10.45 12.04 12.79
C GLY A 129 -9.58 10.79 12.60
N THR A 130 -8.33 10.87 13.07
CA THR A 130 -7.29 9.86 12.83
C THR A 130 -7.55 8.55 13.54
N ASP A 131 -8.07 8.58 14.78
CA ASP A 131 -8.35 7.36 15.55
C ASP A 131 -9.45 6.53 14.91
N THR A 132 -10.55 7.16 14.49
CA THR A 132 -11.64 6.46 13.80
C THR A 132 -11.16 5.90 12.47
N LEU A 133 -10.40 6.68 11.70
CA LEU A 133 -9.84 6.22 10.43
C LEU A 133 -8.88 5.04 10.61
N LEU A 134 -8.04 5.06 11.64
CA LEU A 134 -7.13 3.97 12.00
C LEU A 134 -7.92 2.67 12.26
N GLU A 135 -8.96 2.73 13.09
CA GLU A 135 -9.79 1.57 13.38
C GLU A 135 -10.52 1.06 12.12
N ARG A 136 -10.97 1.95 11.22
CA ARG A 136 -11.59 1.54 9.95
C ARG A 136 -10.63 0.75 9.06
N PHE A 137 -9.35 1.10 9.02
CA PHE A 137 -8.33 0.32 8.29
C PHE A 137 -8.06 -1.03 8.97
N LEU A 138 -7.90 -1.04 10.30
CA LEU A 138 -7.64 -2.26 11.08
C LEU A 138 -8.76 -3.30 10.93
N GLU A 139 -10.02 -2.86 10.92
CA GLU A 139 -11.20 -3.71 10.69
C GLU A 139 -11.23 -4.35 9.29
N ARG A 140 -10.47 -3.80 8.32
CA ARG A 140 -10.52 -4.16 6.89
C ARG A 140 -9.23 -4.77 6.36
N LEU A 141 -8.32 -5.21 7.24
CA LEU A 141 -7.06 -5.85 6.83
C LEU A 141 -7.25 -7.21 6.14
N HIS A 142 -8.45 -7.77 6.08
CA HIS A 142 -8.73 -8.91 5.21
C HIS A 142 -8.63 -8.55 3.71
N LEU A 143 -8.69 -7.26 3.35
CA LEU A 143 -8.54 -6.79 1.97
C LEU A 143 -7.11 -6.31 1.70
N ARG A 144 -6.41 -7.00 0.79
CA ARG A 144 -5.02 -6.70 0.42
C ARG A 144 -4.79 -5.24 0.02
N SER A 145 -5.65 -4.70 -0.84
CA SER A 145 -5.53 -3.33 -1.35
C SER A 145 -5.58 -2.28 -0.24
N LEU A 146 -6.44 -2.48 0.76
CA LEU A 146 -6.54 -1.61 1.93
C LEU A 146 -5.35 -1.79 2.88
N ALA A 147 -4.84 -3.01 3.05
CA ALA A 147 -3.64 -3.26 3.83
C ALA A 147 -2.40 -2.59 3.23
N GLU A 148 -2.23 -2.65 1.90
CA GLU A 148 -1.14 -1.98 1.18
C GLU A 148 -1.27 -0.44 1.26
N LEU A 149 -2.49 0.11 1.13
CA LEU A 149 -2.73 1.54 1.33
C LEU A 149 -2.44 1.96 2.77
N PHE A 150 -2.84 1.14 3.75
CA PHE A 150 -2.61 1.40 5.16
C PHE A 150 -1.10 1.43 5.48
N ALA A 151 -0.35 0.44 4.99
CA ALA A 151 1.11 0.43 5.11
C ALA A 151 1.73 1.71 4.53
N ARG A 152 1.29 2.15 3.34
CA ARG A 152 1.76 3.40 2.74
C ARG A 152 1.49 4.63 3.61
N LEU A 153 0.30 4.73 4.20
CA LEU A 153 -0.05 5.84 5.10
C LEU A 153 0.75 5.84 6.42
N LEU A 154 1.21 4.67 6.87
CA LEU A 154 2.07 4.56 8.04
C LEU A 154 3.54 4.86 7.72
N CYS A 155 3.97 4.62 6.48
CA CYS A 155 5.33 4.87 6.00
C CYS A 155 5.57 6.32 5.53
N ALA A 156 5.22 7.29 6.37
CA ALA A 156 5.56 8.70 6.13
C ALA A 156 7.04 8.97 6.44
N ASP A 157 7.77 9.52 5.47
CA ASP A 157 9.16 9.96 5.62
C ASP A 157 9.25 11.28 6.39
N GLU A 158 8.37 12.23 6.09
CA GLU A 158 8.30 13.53 6.76
C GLU A 158 7.34 13.55 7.96
N PRO A 159 7.71 14.18 9.10
CA PRO A 159 6.82 14.28 10.28
C PRO A 159 5.50 14.99 9.96
N ALA A 160 5.54 15.95 9.02
CA ALA A 160 4.37 16.67 8.57
C ALA A 160 3.35 15.77 7.85
N HIS A 161 3.77 14.62 7.31
CA HIS A 161 2.93 13.67 6.57
C HIS A 161 2.46 12.46 7.40
N VAL A 162 2.82 12.38 8.68
CA VAL A 162 2.33 11.31 9.57
C VAL A 162 0.83 11.47 9.83
N VAL A 163 0.01 10.55 9.33
CA VAL A 163 -1.45 10.57 9.50
C VAL A 163 -1.89 10.01 10.85
N PHE A 164 -1.38 8.83 11.21
CA PHE A 164 -1.87 8.07 12.36
C PHE A 164 -0.97 8.21 13.59
N PRO A 165 -1.54 8.23 14.81
CA PRO A 165 -0.75 8.04 16.01
C PRO A 165 -0.17 6.62 16.01
N VAL A 166 1.14 6.50 16.20
CA VAL A 166 1.81 5.19 16.23
C VAL A 166 1.81 4.54 17.61
N GLU A 167 1.42 5.27 18.66
CA GLU A 167 1.32 4.72 20.02
C GLU A 167 0.26 3.60 20.07
N GLY A 168 0.68 2.43 20.56
CA GLY A 168 -0.17 1.24 20.65
C GLY A 168 -0.56 0.62 19.30
N LEU A 169 0.00 1.09 18.18
CA LEU A 169 -0.32 0.55 16.85
C LEU A 169 0.02 -0.93 16.74
N VAL A 170 1.18 -1.34 17.25
CA VAL A 170 1.62 -2.74 17.18
C VAL A 170 0.70 -3.65 17.98
N GLU A 171 0.23 -3.20 19.15
CA GLU A 171 -0.76 -3.94 19.94
C GLU A 171 -2.10 -4.09 19.20
N ARG A 172 -2.56 -3.03 18.53
CA ARG A 172 -3.77 -3.11 17.69
C ARG A 172 -3.60 -4.11 16.54
N LEU A 173 -2.43 -4.15 15.90
CA LEU A 173 -2.11 -5.13 14.84
C LEU A 173 -2.07 -6.56 15.39
N TRP A 174 -1.56 -6.78 16.61
CA TRP A 174 -1.60 -8.08 17.29
C TRP A 174 -3.02 -8.59 17.51
N ARG A 175 -3.94 -7.72 17.95
CA ARG A 175 -5.36 -8.10 18.08
C ARG A 175 -5.96 -8.57 16.75
N ARG A 176 -5.48 -8.07 15.62
CA ARG A 176 -5.91 -8.54 14.29
C ARG A 176 -5.30 -9.89 13.91
N LEU A 177 -4.14 -10.28 14.46
CA LEU A 177 -3.59 -11.63 14.26
C LEU A 177 -4.42 -12.70 14.97
N GLU A 178 -5.12 -12.35 16.05
CA GLU A 178 -6.00 -13.24 16.81
C GLU A 178 -7.30 -13.57 16.06
N ASP A 179 -7.66 -12.79 15.03
CA ASP A 179 -8.90 -12.98 14.28
C ASP A 179 -8.95 -14.36 13.62
N SER A 180 -9.93 -15.18 13.97
CA SER A 180 -10.13 -16.48 13.31
C SER A 180 -10.89 -16.30 11.98
N GLY A 181 -10.23 -15.75 10.97
CA GLY A 181 -10.74 -15.67 9.60
C GLY A 181 -10.66 -17.03 8.88
N PRO A 182 -11.55 -17.32 7.91
CA PRO A 182 -11.61 -18.61 7.23
C PRO A 182 -10.35 -18.93 6.42
N ASP A 183 -9.71 -17.92 5.84
CA ASP A 183 -8.65 -18.09 4.84
C ASP A 183 -7.26 -17.58 5.30
N GLY A 184 -7.17 -16.97 6.48
CA GLY A 184 -5.91 -16.43 7.01
C GLY A 184 -5.45 -15.11 6.36
N ASP A 185 -6.27 -14.50 5.49
CA ASP A 185 -5.97 -13.25 4.78
C ASP A 185 -5.57 -12.12 5.73
N THR A 186 -6.31 -11.94 6.83
CA THR A 186 -5.98 -10.90 7.83
C THR A 186 -4.57 -11.09 8.37
N GLN A 187 -4.15 -12.32 8.68
CA GLN A 187 -2.81 -12.62 9.19
C GLN A 187 -1.73 -12.35 8.14
N GLU A 188 -1.97 -12.73 6.89
CA GLU A 188 -1.05 -12.43 5.78
C GLU A 188 -0.88 -10.92 5.60
N HIS A 189 -1.98 -10.17 5.60
CA HIS A 189 -1.95 -8.74 5.37
C HIS A 189 -1.44 -7.93 6.57
N VAL A 190 -1.68 -8.37 7.81
CA VAL A 190 -1.00 -7.80 8.99
C VAL A 190 0.50 -8.03 8.90
N THR A 191 0.92 -9.22 8.47
CA THR A 191 2.34 -9.53 8.23
C THR A 191 2.91 -8.57 7.19
N LEU A 192 2.23 -8.39 6.06
CA LEU A 192 2.62 -7.44 5.01
C LEU A 192 2.84 -6.03 5.57
N VAL A 193 1.87 -5.49 6.32
CA VAL A 193 1.97 -4.15 6.92
C VAL A 193 3.22 -4.03 7.81
N ILE A 194 3.47 -5.03 8.67
CA ILE A 194 4.60 -4.99 9.60
C ILE A 194 5.94 -5.14 8.87
N LEU A 195 6.02 -6.01 7.87
CA LEU A 195 7.24 -6.20 7.10
C LEU A 195 7.59 -4.93 6.32
N GLU A 196 6.59 -4.23 5.77
CA GLU A 196 6.81 -2.94 5.09
C GLU A 196 7.35 -1.88 6.05
N LEU A 197 6.78 -1.77 7.26
CA LEU A 197 7.27 -0.86 8.30
C LEU A 197 8.71 -1.17 8.71
N LEU A 198 9.08 -2.46 8.82
CA LEU A 198 10.44 -2.88 9.16
C LEU A 198 11.41 -2.61 8.00
N ALA A 199 10.98 -2.82 6.76
CA ALA A 199 11.79 -2.55 5.57
C ALA A 199 12.12 -1.06 5.44
N GLN A 200 11.16 -0.18 5.79
CA GLN A 200 11.33 1.27 5.71
C GLN A 200 11.74 1.93 7.03
N LYS A 201 12.03 1.17 8.09
CA LYS A 201 12.24 1.68 9.46
C LYS A 201 13.26 2.82 9.59
N ASP A 202 14.26 2.87 8.72
CA ASP A 202 15.33 3.87 8.76
C ASP A 202 15.00 5.14 7.95
N SER A 203 13.92 5.08 7.16
CA SER A 203 13.45 6.18 6.29
C SER A 203 12.19 6.86 6.84
N ILE A 204 11.38 6.16 7.63
CA ILE A 204 10.08 6.68 8.10
C ILE A 204 10.21 7.39 9.44
N SER A 205 9.44 8.47 9.62
CA SER A 205 9.44 9.31 10.83
C SER A 205 9.10 8.54 12.12
N SER A 206 8.33 7.45 12.00
CA SER A 206 7.89 6.65 13.15
C SER A 206 8.72 5.38 13.39
N GLY A 207 9.79 5.16 12.64
CA GLY A 207 10.50 3.88 12.60
C GLY A 207 11.05 3.41 13.94
N ASP A 208 11.68 4.30 14.71
CA ASP A 208 12.24 3.98 16.03
C ASP A 208 11.18 3.56 17.06
N GLU A 209 10.00 4.19 16.99
CA GLU A 209 8.87 3.92 17.88
C GLU A 209 8.20 2.59 17.50
N ILE A 210 8.01 2.33 16.21
CA ILE A 210 7.53 1.01 15.74
C ILE A 210 8.49 -0.09 16.15
N LEU A 211 9.80 0.10 15.93
CA LEU A 211 10.82 -0.86 16.34
C LEU A 211 10.82 -1.08 17.86
N ARG A 212 10.54 -0.03 18.65
CA ARG A 212 10.40 -0.14 20.12
C ARG A 212 9.27 -1.05 20.50
N GLN A 213 8.12 -0.87 19.90
CA GLN A 213 6.94 -1.65 20.21
C GLN A 213 7.12 -3.11 19.78
N LEU A 214 7.68 -3.36 18.59
CA LEU A 214 7.96 -4.70 18.07
C LEU A 214 8.98 -5.47 18.91
N THR A 215 9.98 -4.80 19.49
CA THR A 215 11.02 -5.42 20.34
C THR A 215 10.67 -5.43 21.83
N SER A 216 9.48 -4.98 22.21
CA SER A 216 9.05 -5.00 23.60
C SER A 216 8.84 -6.44 24.11
N PRO A 217 9.07 -6.73 25.41
CA PRO A 217 8.85 -8.06 25.96
C PRO A 217 7.44 -8.60 25.71
N SER A 218 6.42 -7.72 25.80
CA SER A 218 5.03 -8.08 25.53
C SER A 218 4.81 -8.51 24.07
N SER A 219 5.38 -7.79 23.10
CA SER A 219 5.28 -8.17 21.68
C SER A 219 6.02 -9.46 21.35
N VAL A 220 7.23 -9.64 21.91
CA VAL A 220 8.01 -10.87 21.70
C VAL A 220 7.29 -12.07 22.32
N GLY A 221 6.78 -11.93 23.55
CA GLY A 221 5.96 -12.95 24.19
C GLY A 221 4.71 -13.29 23.39
N PHE A 222 3.98 -12.28 22.92
CA PHE A 222 2.80 -12.47 22.07
C PHE A 222 3.10 -13.28 20.80
N LEU A 223 4.16 -12.92 20.06
CA LEU A 223 4.54 -13.64 18.84
C LEU A 223 4.93 -15.08 19.13
N ILE A 224 5.68 -15.33 20.20
CA ILE A 224 6.08 -16.69 20.60
C ILE A 224 4.85 -17.52 20.98
N ASP A 225 3.93 -16.97 21.77
CA ASP A 225 2.69 -17.66 22.11
C ASP A 225 1.87 -18.00 20.85
N HIS A 226 1.76 -17.07 19.90
CA HIS A 226 1.10 -17.32 18.62
C HIS A 226 1.81 -18.35 17.73
N MET A 227 3.14 -18.46 17.78
CA MET A 227 3.88 -19.50 17.06
C MET A 227 3.55 -20.91 17.56
N PHE A 228 3.23 -21.07 18.85
CA PHE A 228 2.96 -22.39 19.45
C PHE A 228 1.47 -22.69 19.65
N SER A 229 0.60 -21.67 19.66
CA SER A 229 -0.82 -21.82 19.99
C SER A 229 -1.77 -21.20 18.96
N GLY A 230 -1.25 -20.52 17.93
CA GLY A 230 -2.06 -19.92 16.87
C GLY A 230 -2.60 -20.93 15.85
N GLY A 231 -3.57 -20.49 15.04
CA GLY A 231 -3.96 -21.21 13.82
C GLY A 231 -2.87 -21.14 12.74
N PRO A 232 -2.97 -21.91 11.64
CA PRO A 232 -1.93 -21.97 10.60
C PRO A 232 -1.46 -20.60 10.07
N GLY A 233 -2.40 -19.70 9.80
CA GLY A 233 -2.10 -18.32 9.38
C GLY A 233 -1.38 -17.51 10.46
N GLY A 234 -1.82 -17.62 11.72
CA GLY A 234 -1.21 -16.96 12.86
C GLY A 234 0.20 -17.45 13.17
N ILE A 235 0.45 -18.76 13.06
CA ILE A 235 1.79 -19.35 13.20
C ILE A 235 2.72 -18.82 12.12
N SER A 236 2.27 -18.81 10.86
CA SER A 236 3.05 -18.30 9.72
C SER A 236 3.39 -16.82 9.92
N ALA A 237 2.39 -16.00 10.24
CA ALA A 237 2.57 -14.58 10.52
C ALA A 237 3.55 -14.33 11.65
N ALA A 238 3.32 -14.95 12.82
CA ALA A 238 4.16 -14.75 13.98
C ALA A 238 5.62 -15.18 13.74
N THR A 239 5.82 -16.30 13.04
CA THR A 239 7.15 -16.79 12.67
C THR A 239 7.86 -15.82 11.73
N GLN A 240 7.19 -15.36 10.67
CA GLN A 240 7.77 -14.43 9.68
C GLN A 240 8.09 -13.07 10.30
N ILE A 241 7.17 -12.55 11.11
CA ILE A 241 7.34 -11.26 11.78
C ILE A 241 8.51 -11.33 12.78
N LEU A 242 8.53 -12.33 13.67
CA LEU A 242 9.60 -12.48 14.66
C LEU A 242 10.97 -12.65 13.99
N SER A 243 11.03 -13.48 12.95
CA SER A 243 12.25 -13.67 12.15
C SER A 243 12.75 -12.35 11.56
N THR A 244 11.85 -11.56 10.95
CA THR A 244 12.21 -10.28 10.34
C THR A 244 12.63 -9.25 11.40
N VAL A 245 11.97 -9.20 12.57
CA VAL A 245 12.40 -8.35 13.69
C VAL A 245 13.83 -8.70 14.13
N VAL A 246 14.15 -9.98 14.28
CA VAL A 246 15.52 -10.42 14.62
C VAL A 246 16.53 -10.00 13.55
N ILE A 247 16.18 -10.14 12.26
CA ILE A 247 17.05 -9.72 11.15
C ILE A 247 17.36 -8.21 11.25
N HIS A 248 16.33 -7.38 11.37
CA HIS A 248 16.47 -5.92 11.37
C HIS A 248 17.13 -5.36 12.65
N THR A 249 17.04 -6.07 13.78
CA THR A 249 17.54 -5.58 15.09
C THR A 249 18.85 -6.21 15.55
N TYR A 250 19.24 -7.37 15.03
CA TYR A 250 20.41 -8.12 15.52
C TYR A 250 21.37 -8.47 14.38
N VAL A 251 20.85 -9.02 13.28
CA VAL A 251 21.68 -9.50 12.17
C VAL A 251 22.26 -8.33 11.37
N ALA A 252 21.42 -7.36 11.00
CA ALA A 252 21.82 -6.17 10.27
C ALA A 252 22.86 -5.33 11.05
N LEU A 253 22.72 -5.27 12.38
CA LEU A 253 23.69 -4.60 13.26
C LEU A 253 25.06 -5.25 13.29
N LYS A 254 25.12 -6.59 13.17
CA LYS A 254 26.37 -7.33 13.19
C LYS A 254 27.06 -7.43 11.83
N GLY A 255 26.53 -6.78 10.80
CA GLY A 255 27.04 -6.87 9.43
C GLY A 255 26.97 -8.28 8.84
N ILE A 256 26.09 -9.13 9.38
CA ILE A 256 25.88 -10.49 8.88
C ILE A 256 24.96 -10.37 7.66
N SER A 257 25.50 -10.66 6.47
CA SER A 257 24.72 -10.61 5.24
C SER A 257 23.68 -11.74 5.25
N VAL A 258 22.40 -11.39 5.23
CA VAL A 258 21.28 -12.31 5.01
C VAL A 258 20.48 -11.77 3.83
N CYS A 259 20.26 -12.61 2.82
CA CYS A 259 19.36 -12.32 1.72
C CYS A 259 17.92 -12.28 2.25
N ALA A 260 17.47 -11.12 2.71
CA ALA A 260 16.06 -10.90 3.02
C ALA A 260 15.36 -10.45 1.73
N SER A 261 14.48 -11.30 1.21
CA SER A 261 13.53 -10.91 0.16
C SER A 261 12.49 -9.99 0.80
N THR A 262 12.72 -8.68 0.83
CA THR A 262 11.68 -7.71 1.19
C THR A 262 10.68 -7.62 0.05
N PRO A 263 9.38 -7.89 0.26
CA PRO A 263 8.38 -7.56 -0.73
C PRO A 263 8.39 -6.05 -0.93
N THR A 264 8.78 -5.57 -2.11
CA THR A 264 8.53 -4.19 -2.51
C THR A 264 7.07 -4.07 -2.90
N LEU A 265 6.35 -3.10 -2.32
CA LEU A 265 5.00 -2.75 -2.78
C LEU A 265 5.05 -2.47 -4.28
N SER A 266 4.47 -3.39 -5.06
CA SER A 266 4.28 -3.18 -6.49
C SER A 266 3.21 -2.10 -6.69
N PRO A 267 3.20 -1.39 -7.84
CA PRO A 267 2.03 -0.59 -8.20
C PRO A 267 0.78 -1.49 -8.13
N LEU A 268 -0.27 -1.02 -7.44
CA LEU A 268 -1.53 -1.73 -7.29
C LEU A 268 -2.02 -2.19 -8.67
N SER A 269 -2.03 -3.51 -8.90
CA SER A 269 -2.40 -4.09 -10.19
C SER A 269 -3.89 -3.84 -10.49
N PRO A 270 -4.28 -3.60 -11.75
CA PRO A 270 -5.69 -3.45 -12.08
C PRO A 270 -6.44 -4.76 -11.79
N PRO A 271 -7.69 -4.70 -11.28
CA PRO A 271 -8.52 -5.89 -11.21
C PRO A 271 -8.74 -6.46 -12.62
N PRO A 272 -8.84 -7.78 -12.78
CA PRO A 272 -9.11 -8.39 -14.06
C PRO A 272 -10.46 -7.87 -14.58
N LEU A 273 -10.44 -7.17 -15.71
CA LEU A 273 -11.63 -6.91 -16.49
C LEU A 273 -12.18 -8.27 -16.93
N ALA A 274 -13.46 -8.53 -16.69
CA ALA A 274 -14.13 -9.70 -17.26
C ALA A 274 -13.97 -9.63 -18.79
N SER A 275 -13.10 -10.47 -19.32
CA SER A 275 -12.81 -10.61 -20.74
C SER A 275 -14.01 -11.26 -21.43
N SER A 276 -15.03 -10.47 -21.70
CA SER A 276 -16.12 -10.83 -22.62
C SER A 276 -16.51 -9.63 -23.47
N LEU A 277 -15.54 -9.05 -24.17
CA LEU A 277 -15.80 -8.16 -25.29
C LEU A 277 -14.88 -8.58 -26.44
N ALA A 278 -15.47 -9.36 -27.34
CA ALA A 278 -15.07 -9.67 -28.72
C ALA A 278 -13.72 -10.36 -28.95
N GLU A 279 -13.78 -11.59 -29.49
CA GLU A 279 -13.17 -11.91 -30.77
C GLU A 279 -13.89 -13.14 -31.35
N GLU A 280 -14.81 -12.87 -32.29
CA GLU A 280 -15.36 -13.87 -33.21
C GLU A 280 -14.28 -14.24 -34.24
N ASP A 281 -14.16 -15.55 -34.47
CA ASP A 281 -13.56 -16.24 -35.62
C ASP A 281 -12.73 -15.44 -36.63
N ILE A 282 -11.40 -15.51 -36.53
CA ILE A 282 -10.53 -15.50 -37.71
C ILE A 282 -9.51 -16.64 -37.61
N VAL A 283 -9.68 -17.59 -38.53
CA VAL A 283 -8.87 -18.77 -38.77
C VAL A 283 -7.50 -18.35 -39.32
N ASN A 284 -6.40 -18.67 -38.63
CA ASN A 284 -5.04 -18.43 -39.14
C ASN A 284 -4.47 -19.73 -39.75
N VAL A 285 -4.28 -19.73 -41.06
CA VAL A 285 -3.58 -20.78 -41.84
C VAL A 285 -2.11 -20.37 -41.93
N GLY A 286 -1.22 -21.25 -41.48
CA GLY A 286 0.20 -20.97 -41.28
C GLY A 286 1.07 -20.83 -42.53
N ALA A 287 2.35 -20.55 -42.30
CA ALA A 287 3.50 -21.02 -43.07
C ALA A 287 4.82 -20.69 -42.35
N ASP A 288 5.74 -21.65 -42.40
CA ASP A 288 7.08 -21.69 -41.81
C ASP A 288 8.16 -20.84 -42.52
N ASP A 289 9.20 -20.51 -41.74
CA ASP A 289 10.65 -20.42 -42.05
C ASP A 289 11.25 -19.27 -42.93
N PRO A 290 12.60 -19.02 -42.91
CA PRO A 290 13.56 -18.96 -41.78
C PRO A 290 14.64 -17.82 -41.86
N VAL A 291 15.35 -17.62 -40.73
CA VAL A 291 16.77 -17.24 -40.47
C VAL A 291 17.62 -16.47 -41.52
N VAL A 292 18.13 -15.27 -41.14
CA VAL A 292 19.50 -14.71 -41.32
C VAL A 292 19.65 -13.59 -40.25
N GLY A 293 20.68 -13.35 -39.43
CA GLY A 293 22.09 -13.72 -39.44
C GLY A 293 22.98 -12.50 -39.66
N GLU A 294 23.12 -11.57 -38.71
CA GLU A 294 24.20 -10.55 -38.78
C GLU A 294 24.65 -10.03 -37.41
N ALA A 295 25.96 -10.11 -37.17
CA ALA A 295 26.65 -9.77 -35.92
C ALA A 295 27.21 -8.34 -35.98
N ALA A 296 27.01 -7.56 -34.92
CA ALA A 296 27.56 -6.20 -34.75
C ALA A 296 28.84 -6.21 -33.88
N PRO A 297 29.82 -5.31 -34.12
CA PRO A 297 31.11 -5.34 -33.42
C PRO A 297 31.06 -4.62 -32.05
N ALA A 298 31.86 -5.15 -31.12
CA ALA A 298 32.00 -4.69 -29.75
C ALA A 298 32.60 -3.27 -29.63
N ARG A 299 31.95 -2.40 -28.85
CA ARG A 299 32.47 -1.10 -28.39
C ARG A 299 33.16 -1.27 -27.03
N MET A 300 34.43 -0.83 -26.95
CA MET A 300 35.21 -0.72 -25.72
C MET A 300 34.56 0.26 -24.73
N MET A 301 34.27 -0.21 -23.52
CA MET A 301 33.86 0.64 -22.38
C MET A 301 35.10 1.30 -21.77
N GLN A 302 35.08 2.64 -21.67
CA GLN A 302 35.99 3.41 -20.84
C GLN A 302 35.28 3.77 -19.52
N SER A 303 35.94 3.51 -18.40
CA SER A 303 35.46 3.77 -17.04
C SER A 303 35.38 5.28 -16.73
N PRO A 304 34.37 5.77 -16.00
CA PRO A 304 34.31 7.17 -15.57
C PRO A 304 35.20 7.45 -14.34
N PRO A 305 35.61 8.72 -14.12
CA PRO A 305 36.55 9.09 -13.06
C PRO A 305 35.87 9.20 -11.67
N ARG A 306 36.65 8.96 -10.62
CA ARG A 306 36.24 9.03 -9.20
C ARG A 306 35.91 10.47 -8.78
N SER A 307 34.76 10.66 -8.12
CA SER A 307 34.37 11.91 -7.44
C SER A 307 35.00 12.01 -6.03
N PRO A 308 35.17 13.23 -5.48
CA PRO A 308 35.84 13.45 -4.20
C PRO A 308 34.93 13.21 -2.98
N SER A 309 35.58 12.90 -1.87
CA SER A 309 35.06 12.51 -0.55
C SER A 309 33.97 13.41 0.05
N ALA A 310 32.90 12.80 0.56
CA ALA A 310 31.89 13.40 1.42
C ALA A 310 32.40 13.63 2.87
N PRO A 311 31.86 14.61 3.63
CA PRO A 311 32.26 14.89 5.01
C PRO A 311 31.70 13.84 5.99
N PRO A 312 32.24 13.71 7.22
CA PRO A 312 31.89 12.63 8.13
C PRO A 312 30.46 12.82 8.69
N LYS A 313 29.66 11.75 8.63
CA LYS A 313 28.36 11.64 9.33
C LYS A 313 28.60 11.56 10.83
N ALA A 314 27.78 12.27 11.61
CA ALA A 314 27.78 12.20 13.07
C ALA A 314 27.39 10.79 13.55
N GLU A 315 28.29 10.12 14.25
CA GLU A 315 28.07 8.82 14.90
C GLU A 315 27.41 9.03 16.27
N CYS A 316 26.12 8.69 16.41
CA CYS A 316 25.52 8.15 17.64
C CYS A 316 24.13 7.46 17.47
N PRO A 317 23.95 6.43 16.61
CA PRO A 317 22.78 5.52 16.68
C PRO A 317 23.05 4.16 17.35
N ALA A 318 24.32 3.75 17.52
CA ALA A 318 24.68 2.35 17.78
C ALA A 318 24.35 1.84 19.20
N MET A 319 24.57 2.65 20.25
CA MET A 319 24.50 2.16 21.65
C MET A 319 23.10 1.74 22.09
N TRP A 320 22.05 2.42 21.62
CA TRP A 320 20.69 2.08 22.01
C TRP A 320 20.13 0.89 21.23
N LEU A 321 20.51 0.75 19.96
CA LEU A 321 20.17 -0.43 19.16
C LEU A 321 20.86 -1.69 19.69
N GLU A 322 22.12 -1.59 20.13
CA GLU A 322 22.84 -2.68 20.82
C GLU A 322 22.13 -3.10 22.12
N ALA A 323 21.73 -2.14 22.96
CA ALA A 323 20.99 -2.42 24.19
C ALA A 323 19.65 -3.15 23.93
N ARG A 324 18.94 -2.76 22.86
CA ARG A 324 17.70 -3.40 22.41
C ARG A 324 17.92 -4.79 21.85
N SER A 325 18.95 -4.98 21.03
CA SER A 325 19.34 -6.29 20.52
C SER A 325 19.64 -7.28 21.67
N GLY A 326 20.29 -6.79 22.73
CA GLY A 326 20.54 -7.58 23.93
C GLY A 326 19.27 -7.86 24.75
N GLN A 327 18.29 -6.96 24.75
CA GLN A 327 16.98 -7.20 25.36
C GLN A 327 16.17 -8.25 24.58
N LEU A 328 16.08 -8.13 23.25
CA LEU A 328 15.40 -9.10 22.39
C LEU A 328 16.00 -10.50 22.55
N MET A 329 17.33 -10.62 22.49
CA MET A 329 18.01 -11.91 22.66
C MET A 329 17.84 -12.46 24.07
N ARG A 330 17.79 -11.62 25.12
CA ARG A 330 17.48 -12.08 26.48
C ARG A 330 16.06 -12.62 26.57
N GLU A 331 15.08 -11.96 25.97
CA GLU A 331 13.70 -12.43 25.97
C GLU A 331 13.56 -13.75 25.21
N LEU A 332 14.17 -13.86 24.02
CA LEU A 332 14.24 -15.12 23.28
C LEU A 332 14.91 -16.23 24.11
N CYS A 333 15.96 -15.91 24.86
CA CYS A 333 16.62 -16.85 25.77
C CYS A 333 15.74 -17.26 26.96
N VAL A 334 14.90 -16.37 27.49
CA VAL A 334 13.93 -16.69 28.56
C VAL A 334 12.87 -17.66 28.03
N GLN A 335 12.45 -17.49 26.78
CA GLN A 335 11.45 -18.34 26.14
C GLN A 335 12.04 -19.61 25.49
N LEU A 336 13.37 -19.73 25.48
CA LEU A 336 14.11 -20.83 24.85
C LEU A 336 13.71 -22.23 25.32
N PRO A 337 13.37 -22.48 26.61
CA PRO A 337 12.83 -23.77 27.04
C PRO A 337 11.54 -24.16 26.30
N ARG A 338 10.63 -23.20 26.08
CA ARG A 338 9.40 -23.40 25.31
C ARG A 338 9.71 -23.64 23.82
N ILE A 339 10.67 -22.90 23.27
CA ILE A 339 11.11 -23.05 21.87
C ILE A 339 11.76 -24.42 21.62
N CYS A 340 12.53 -24.92 22.59
CA CYS A 340 13.18 -26.23 22.52
C CYS A 340 12.26 -27.41 22.90
N GLY A 341 11.00 -27.16 23.26
CA GLY A 341 10.04 -28.20 23.65
C GLY A 341 10.40 -28.93 24.95
N LEU A 342 11.10 -28.25 25.89
CA LEU A 342 11.48 -28.78 27.20
C LEU A 342 10.43 -28.49 28.28
#